data_AF-A0A178X7F5-F1
#
_entry.id   AF-A0A178X7F5-F1
#
_cell.length_a   1.000
_cell.length_b   1.000
_cell.length_c   1.000
_cell.angle_alpha   90.00
_cell.angle_beta   90.00
_cell.angle_gamma   90.00
#
_symmetry.space_group_name_H-M   'P 1'
#
loop_
_entity.id
_entity.type
_entity.pdbx_description
1 polymer ?
#
loop_
_entity_poly.entity_id
_entity_poly.type
_entity_poly.pdbx_seq_one_letter_code
_entity_poly.pdbx_strand_id
1 'polypeptide(L)'
;MAEAESAVQARTALNSIRRGSRSADLPHLVEVSAWLRENRPPDTPPAILHGDYQLANVLLHRTEPEVLAVVDWEMATVGDPLLDLGWLLVCWPGGNEQAIEQLPESLGASGGLADRAELLAAYAAVSGRDLDSVDWYVALAGFKLGILLDGTWARHLAGKADGATARRLHEAAIGLLEAAFRITSGRWSLRDAAL
;
A
#
# COMPACT_ATOMS: atom_id res chain seq x y z
N MET A 1 -21.22 7.89 2.27
CA MET A 1 -20.96 9.32 1.91
C MET A 1 -19.45 9.57 1.74
N ALA A 2 -18.61 9.03 2.63
CA ALA A 2 -17.14 9.06 2.51
C ALA A 2 -16.58 8.33 1.27
N GLU A 3 -17.22 7.23 0.85
CA GLU A 3 -16.79 6.40 -0.29
C GLU A 3 -16.92 7.11 -1.66
N ALA A 4 -18.02 7.83 -1.87
CA ALA A 4 -18.25 8.65 -3.06
C ALA A 4 -17.27 9.84 -3.11
N GLU A 5 -16.90 10.37 -1.96
CA GLU A 5 -15.87 11.39 -1.84
C GLU A 5 -14.48 10.83 -2.20
N SER A 6 -14.09 9.67 -1.66
CA SER A 6 -12.80 9.02 -1.93
C SER A 6 -12.62 8.63 -3.41
N ALA A 7 -13.64 8.08 -4.05
CA ALA A 7 -13.61 7.74 -5.48
C ALA A 7 -13.55 8.97 -6.40
N VAL A 8 -14.28 10.05 -6.06
CA VAL A 8 -14.20 11.34 -6.77
C VAL A 8 -12.84 12.01 -6.55
N GLN A 9 -12.21 11.83 -5.39
CA GLN A 9 -10.90 12.37 -5.03
C GLN A 9 -9.78 11.65 -5.78
N ALA A 10 -9.77 10.30 -5.79
CA ALA A 10 -8.86 9.51 -6.60
C ALA A 10 -9.00 9.88 -8.09
N ARG A 11 -10.23 10.08 -8.57
CA ARG A 11 -10.49 10.50 -9.96
C ARG A 11 -9.99 11.92 -10.25
N THR A 12 -10.11 12.84 -9.29
CA THR A 12 -9.57 14.21 -9.40
C THR A 12 -8.05 14.24 -9.42
N ALA A 13 -7.41 13.49 -8.52
CA ALA A 13 -5.96 13.32 -8.48
C ALA A 13 -5.45 12.72 -9.80
N LEU A 14 -6.06 11.61 -10.26
CA LEU A 14 -5.76 10.98 -11.53
C LEU A 14 -5.97 11.92 -12.73
N ASN A 15 -7.00 12.78 -12.70
CA ASN A 15 -7.24 13.77 -13.76
C ASN A 15 -6.22 14.92 -13.75
N SER A 16 -5.67 15.30 -12.59
CA SER A 16 -4.61 16.31 -12.48
C SER A 16 -3.25 15.76 -12.90
N ILE A 17 -2.98 14.48 -12.57
CA ILE A 17 -1.85 13.70 -13.07
C ILE A 17 -1.92 13.61 -14.60
N ARG A 18 -3.08 13.24 -15.14
CA ARG A 18 -3.31 13.11 -16.60
C ARG A 18 -3.15 14.44 -17.37
N ARG A 19 -3.29 15.59 -16.70
CA ARG A 19 -3.04 16.92 -17.26
C ARG A 19 -1.58 17.39 -17.11
N GLY A 20 -0.68 16.54 -16.60
CA GLY A 20 0.75 16.86 -16.42
C GLY A 20 1.06 17.80 -15.25
N SER A 21 0.06 18.54 -14.73
CA SER A 21 0.23 19.55 -13.67
C SER A 21 0.79 19.04 -12.33
N ARG A 22 0.67 17.73 -12.03
CA ARG A 22 1.15 17.12 -10.77
C ARG A 22 2.23 16.07 -10.95
N SER A 23 2.47 15.62 -12.18
CA SER A 23 3.51 14.62 -12.42
C SER A 23 4.92 15.14 -12.11
N ALA A 24 5.10 16.47 -12.05
CA ALA A 24 6.36 17.10 -11.67
C ALA A 24 6.62 17.07 -10.16
N ASP A 25 5.58 16.92 -9.33
CA ASP A 25 5.68 16.99 -7.86
C ASP A 25 5.73 15.60 -7.20
N LEU A 26 5.44 14.54 -7.95
CA LEU A 26 5.49 13.14 -7.49
C LEU A 26 6.50 12.36 -8.34
N PRO A 27 7.68 12.02 -7.79
CA PRO A 27 8.71 11.30 -8.53
C PRO A 27 8.23 9.90 -8.92
N HIS A 28 8.75 9.40 -10.04
CA HIS A 28 8.53 8.04 -10.54
C HIS A 28 7.09 7.64 -10.86
N LEU A 29 6.14 8.56 -10.73
CA LEU A 29 4.72 8.30 -10.94
C LEU A 29 4.44 7.75 -12.34
N VAL A 30 5.07 8.30 -13.38
CA VAL A 30 4.85 7.89 -14.77
C VAL A 30 5.50 6.54 -15.03
N GLU A 31 6.73 6.36 -14.58
CA GLU A 31 7.54 5.16 -14.76
C GLU A 31 6.90 3.95 -14.07
N VAL A 32 6.52 4.10 -12.79
CA VAL A 32 5.84 3.05 -12.03
C VAL A 32 4.48 2.73 -12.66
N SER A 33 3.72 3.74 -13.09
CA SER A 33 2.43 3.52 -13.74
C SER A 33 2.55 2.78 -15.06
N ALA A 34 3.58 3.08 -15.87
CA ALA A 34 3.84 2.37 -17.12
C ALA A 34 4.21 0.91 -16.85
N TRP A 35 5.17 0.68 -15.96
CA TRP A 35 5.62 -0.66 -15.58
C TRP A 35 4.49 -1.54 -15.05
N LEU A 36 3.62 -0.99 -14.18
CA LEU A 36 2.46 -1.72 -13.63
C LEU A 36 1.50 -2.20 -14.72
N ARG A 37 1.30 -1.41 -15.79
CA ARG A 37 0.45 -1.81 -16.92
C ARG A 37 1.10 -2.89 -17.78
N GLU A 38 2.40 -2.75 -18.02
CA GLU A 38 3.17 -3.66 -18.89
C GLU A 38 3.45 -5.01 -18.25
N ASN A 39 3.55 -5.06 -16.91
CA ASN A 39 3.95 -6.25 -16.16
C ASN A 39 2.79 -6.85 -15.32
N ARG A 40 1.54 -6.55 -15.69
CA ARG A 40 0.37 -7.07 -14.96
C ARG A 40 0.38 -8.61 -14.95
N PRO A 41 0.31 -9.26 -13.77
CA PRO A 41 0.21 -10.70 -13.66
C PRO A 41 -1.06 -11.26 -14.31
N PRO A 42 -1.07 -12.54 -14.72
CA PRO A 42 -2.28 -13.23 -15.14
C PRO A 42 -3.35 -13.23 -14.04
N ASP A 43 -4.62 -13.31 -14.44
CA ASP A 43 -5.71 -13.37 -13.48
C ASP A 43 -5.63 -14.66 -12.64
N THR A 44 -5.89 -14.54 -11.33
CA THR A 44 -5.91 -15.65 -10.38
C THR A 44 -7.33 -15.95 -9.90
N PRO A 45 -7.61 -17.13 -9.31
CA PRO A 45 -8.92 -17.43 -8.75
C PRO A 45 -9.30 -16.38 -7.67
N PRO A 46 -10.46 -15.71 -7.85
CA PRO A 46 -10.83 -14.59 -6.99
C PRO A 46 -11.19 -15.04 -5.58
N ALA A 47 -11.12 -14.11 -4.64
CA ALA A 47 -11.52 -14.27 -3.25
C ALA A 47 -12.19 -12.99 -2.74
N ILE A 48 -12.68 -13.05 -1.50
CA ILE A 48 -13.13 -11.85 -0.78
C ILE A 48 -11.89 -11.02 -0.45
N LEU A 49 -11.95 -9.75 -0.81
CA LEU A 49 -10.99 -8.73 -0.42
C LEU A 49 -11.60 -7.89 0.70
N HIS A 50 -10.81 -7.58 1.70
CA HIS A 50 -11.09 -6.55 2.68
C HIS A 50 -11.00 -5.15 2.06
N GLY A 51 -10.00 -4.92 1.20
CA GLY A 51 -9.76 -3.64 0.52
C GLY A 51 -8.88 -2.66 1.31
N ASP A 52 -8.90 -2.72 2.64
CA ASP A 52 -7.97 -1.99 3.53
C ASP A 52 -7.39 -2.90 4.63
N TYR A 53 -6.83 -4.06 4.25
CA TYR A 53 -6.31 -5.03 5.23
C TYR A 53 -4.98 -4.56 5.83
N GLN A 54 -5.02 -4.05 7.05
CA GLN A 54 -3.86 -3.59 7.81
C GLN A 54 -4.02 -3.89 9.31
N LEU A 55 -2.91 -3.89 10.06
CA LEU A 55 -2.91 -4.19 11.50
C LEU A 55 -3.89 -3.34 12.32
N ALA A 56 -4.12 -2.08 11.92
CA ALA A 56 -5.07 -1.19 12.59
C ALA A 56 -6.52 -1.71 12.53
N ASN A 57 -6.85 -2.56 11.54
CA ASN A 57 -8.17 -3.14 11.32
C ASN A 57 -8.28 -4.58 11.84
N VAL A 58 -7.28 -5.06 12.60
CA VAL A 58 -7.27 -6.39 13.21
C VAL A 58 -7.36 -6.27 14.72
N LEU A 59 -8.39 -6.86 15.32
CA LEU A 59 -8.56 -6.95 16.77
C LEU A 59 -7.92 -8.25 17.27
N LEU A 60 -6.92 -8.12 18.15
CA LEU A 60 -6.21 -9.23 18.76
C LEU A 60 -6.72 -9.51 20.17
N HIS A 61 -6.59 -10.76 20.62
CA HIS A 61 -6.79 -11.10 22.01
C HIS A 61 -5.72 -10.43 22.88
N ARG A 62 -6.08 -9.99 24.09
CA ARG A 62 -5.18 -9.20 24.95
C ARG A 62 -3.97 -9.98 25.48
N THR A 63 -4.09 -11.30 25.58
CA THR A 63 -3.11 -12.16 26.25
C THR A 63 -2.77 -13.43 25.48
N GLU A 64 -3.46 -13.71 24.38
CA GLU A 64 -3.29 -14.94 23.60
C GLU A 64 -3.01 -14.56 22.14
N PRO A 65 -2.24 -15.36 21.39
CA PRO A 65 -1.85 -15.05 20.01
C PRO A 65 -3.00 -15.34 19.03
N GLU A 66 -4.16 -14.72 19.26
CA GLU A 66 -5.39 -14.97 18.51
C GLU A 66 -5.96 -13.69 17.89
N VAL A 67 -6.41 -13.80 16.63
CA VAL A 67 -7.21 -12.76 15.97
C VAL A 67 -8.67 -12.96 16.37
N LEU A 68 -9.25 -11.96 17.03
CA LEU A 68 -10.65 -11.97 17.46
C LEU A 68 -11.60 -11.49 16.35
N ALA A 69 -11.19 -10.45 15.61
CA ALA A 69 -12.01 -9.90 14.54
C ALA A 69 -11.17 -9.11 13.53
N VAL A 70 -11.69 -9.05 12.30
CA VAL A 70 -11.27 -8.08 11.28
C VAL A 70 -12.43 -7.11 11.09
N VAL A 71 -12.16 -5.81 11.17
CA VAL A 71 -13.17 -4.74 11.16
C VAL A 71 -12.95 -3.81 9.97
N ASP A 72 -13.92 -2.94 9.69
CA ASP A 72 -13.87 -1.93 8.62
C ASP A 72 -13.93 -2.48 7.18
N TRP A 73 -14.95 -3.30 6.93
CA TRP A 73 -15.22 -3.94 5.64
C TRP A 73 -15.89 -3.01 4.60
N GLU A 74 -15.83 -1.68 4.76
CA GLU A 74 -16.55 -0.79 3.84
C GLU A 74 -15.99 -0.81 2.41
N MET A 75 -14.73 -1.19 2.24
CA MET A 75 -14.06 -1.34 0.94
C MET A 75 -14.10 -2.77 0.38
N ALA A 76 -14.87 -3.66 1.02
CA ALA A 76 -14.85 -5.07 0.69
C ALA A 76 -15.38 -5.35 -0.72
N THR A 77 -14.72 -6.26 -1.43
CA THR A 77 -15.10 -6.64 -2.79
C THR A 77 -14.64 -8.05 -3.13
N VAL A 78 -14.85 -8.49 -4.38
CA VAL A 78 -14.36 -9.77 -4.89
C VAL A 78 -13.30 -9.50 -5.96
N GLY A 79 -12.12 -10.10 -5.82
CA GLY A 79 -11.01 -9.90 -6.74
C GLY A 79 -9.80 -10.76 -6.41
N ASP A 80 -8.63 -10.36 -6.90
CA ASP A 80 -7.37 -11.07 -6.63
C ASP A 80 -6.91 -10.83 -5.19
N PRO A 81 -6.81 -11.85 -4.32
CA PRO A 81 -6.42 -11.69 -2.91
C PRO A 81 -4.99 -11.21 -2.70
N LEU A 82 -4.12 -11.32 -3.71
CA LEU A 82 -2.78 -10.75 -3.61
C LEU A 82 -2.80 -9.21 -3.57
N LEU A 83 -3.92 -8.58 -3.94
CA LEU A 83 -4.13 -7.13 -3.73
C LEU A 83 -4.12 -6.76 -2.25
N ASP A 84 -4.83 -7.51 -1.40
CA ASP A 84 -4.81 -7.29 0.05
C ASP A 84 -3.46 -7.65 0.65
N LEU A 85 -2.80 -8.70 0.15
CA LEU A 85 -1.44 -9.06 0.59
C LEU A 85 -0.44 -7.94 0.28
N GLY A 86 -0.47 -7.38 -0.93
CA GLY A 86 0.38 -6.25 -1.31
C GLY A 86 0.11 -5.01 -0.44
N TRP A 87 -1.16 -4.75 -0.11
CA TRP A 87 -1.56 -3.67 0.80
C TRP A 87 -1.02 -3.89 2.22
N LEU A 88 -1.16 -5.10 2.75
CA LEU A 88 -0.60 -5.47 4.06
C LEU A 88 0.90 -5.23 4.10
N LEU A 89 1.63 -5.74 3.10
CA LEU A 89 3.10 -5.69 3.05
C LEU A 89 3.62 -4.25 2.90
N VAL A 90 2.96 -3.40 2.11
CA VAL A 90 3.39 -2.00 1.98
C VAL A 90 3.13 -1.20 3.27
N CYS A 91 2.09 -1.55 4.03
CA CYS A 91 1.75 -0.93 5.30
C CYS A 91 2.45 -1.57 6.51
N TRP A 92 3.16 -2.69 6.31
CA TRP A 92 3.75 -3.45 7.42
C TRP A 92 4.94 -2.71 8.06
N PRO A 93 5.02 -2.63 9.40
CA PRO A 93 6.17 -2.02 10.07
C PRO A 93 7.49 -2.79 9.84
N GLY A 94 8.64 -2.10 9.98
CA GLY A 94 9.96 -2.76 10.01
C GLY A 94 10.62 -3.04 8.65
N GLY A 95 10.30 -2.25 7.63
CA GLY A 95 11.15 -2.16 6.43
C GLY A 95 12.35 -1.25 6.66
N ASN A 96 13.47 -1.47 6.00
CA ASN A 96 14.64 -0.58 6.00
C ASN A 96 14.37 0.74 5.23
N GLU A 97 13.12 1.04 4.95
CA GLU A 97 12.67 2.13 4.10
C GLU A 97 11.91 3.17 4.93
N GLN A 98 12.58 4.29 5.20
CA GLN A 98 12.05 5.52 5.83
C GLN A 98 10.69 6.01 5.25
N ALA A 99 10.36 5.58 4.05
CA ALA A 99 9.09 5.81 3.36
C ALA A 99 7.85 5.22 4.07
N ILE A 100 7.99 4.06 4.70
CA ILE A 100 6.89 3.27 5.28
C ILE A 100 6.80 3.45 6.80
N GLU A 101 7.86 3.97 7.42
CA GLU A 101 7.99 4.24 8.86
C GLU A 101 6.98 5.27 9.41
N GLN A 102 6.24 5.97 8.54
CA GLN A 102 5.24 6.97 8.97
C GLN A 102 3.85 6.39 9.30
N LEU A 103 3.64 5.08 9.13
CA LEU A 103 2.47 4.32 9.60
C LEU A 103 2.83 3.65 10.95
N PRO A 104 1.85 3.48 11.87
CA PRO A 104 2.02 3.68 13.31
C PRO A 104 3.34 3.13 13.87
N GLU A 105 4.30 4.04 14.01
CA GLU A 105 5.67 3.88 14.48
C GLU A 105 5.74 3.11 15.82
N SER A 106 4.69 3.20 16.63
CA SER A 106 4.59 2.58 17.95
C SER A 106 4.60 1.04 17.91
N LEU A 107 4.06 0.42 16.87
CA LEU A 107 3.98 -1.04 16.80
C LEU A 107 5.29 -1.65 16.31
N GLY A 108 5.91 -1.06 15.28
CA GLY A 108 7.23 -1.47 14.81
C GLY A 108 8.31 -1.29 15.89
N ALA A 109 8.25 -0.20 16.65
CA ALA A 109 9.16 0.06 17.76
C ALA A 109 9.03 -0.93 18.94
N SER A 110 7.88 -1.62 19.06
CA SER A 110 7.66 -2.60 20.13
C SER A 110 8.43 -3.92 19.90
N GLY A 111 8.89 -4.18 18.67
CA GLY A 111 9.63 -5.38 18.30
C GLY A 111 8.78 -6.67 18.31
N GLY A 112 9.37 -7.76 17.82
CA GLY A 112 8.72 -9.09 17.83
C GLY A 112 7.60 -9.28 16.79
N LEU A 113 7.43 -8.34 15.86
CA LEU A 113 6.60 -8.54 14.68
C LEU A 113 7.34 -9.45 13.69
N ALA A 114 6.57 -10.27 12.99
CA ALA A 114 7.08 -11.01 11.84
C ALA A 114 7.64 -10.04 10.80
N ASP A 115 8.74 -10.40 10.15
CA ASP A 115 9.19 -9.67 8.97
C ASP A 115 8.30 -9.98 7.75
N ARG A 116 8.51 -9.25 6.66
CA ARG A 116 7.71 -9.43 5.44
C ARG A 116 7.93 -10.80 4.79
N ALA A 117 9.13 -11.38 4.90
CA ALA A 117 9.42 -12.69 4.36
C ALA A 117 8.70 -13.79 5.14
N GLU A 118 8.65 -13.67 6.47
CA GLU A 118 7.89 -14.55 7.36
C GLU A 118 6.38 -14.48 7.06
N LEU A 119 5.84 -13.27 6.86
CA LEU A 119 4.44 -13.10 6.44
C LEU A 119 4.14 -13.77 5.09
N LEU A 120 5.02 -13.60 4.10
CA LEU A 120 4.89 -14.23 2.80
C LEU A 120 4.91 -15.75 2.89
N ALA A 121 5.86 -16.29 3.67
CA ALA A 121 5.98 -17.73 3.89
C ALA A 121 4.72 -18.30 4.56
N ALA A 122 4.21 -17.63 5.59
CA ALA A 122 2.98 -18.02 6.27
C ALA A 122 1.76 -17.99 5.33
N TYR A 123 1.63 -16.94 4.52
CA TYR A 123 0.55 -16.82 3.55
C TYR A 123 0.62 -17.91 2.47
N ALA A 124 1.81 -18.18 1.93
CA ALA A 124 2.02 -19.24 0.94
C ALA A 124 1.65 -20.62 1.50
N ALA A 125 2.10 -20.93 2.72
CA ALA A 125 1.87 -22.22 3.37
C ALA A 125 0.38 -22.52 3.60
N VAL A 126 -0.42 -21.51 3.95
CA VAL A 126 -1.86 -21.68 4.23
C VAL A 126 -2.71 -21.61 2.96
N SER A 127 -2.41 -20.67 2.06
CA SER A 127 -3.25 -20.41 0.88
C SER A 127 -2.94 -21.33 -0.30
N GLY A 128 -1.72 -21.88 -0.38
CA GLY A 128 -1.24 -22.62 -1.54
C GLY A 128 -1.13 -21.78 -2.81
N ARG A 129 -1.19 -20.44 -2.71
CA ARG A 129 -1.16 -19.54 -3.86
C ARG A 129 0.27 -19.31 -4.33
N ASP A 130 0.40 -19.14 -5.64
CA ASP A 130 1.62 -18.68 -6.27
C ASP A 130 1.86 -17.20 -5.92
N LEU A 131 3.05 -16.90 -5.40
CA LEU A 131 3.48 -15.57 -4.99
C LEU A 131 4.60 -15.02 -5.90
N ASP A 132 4.84 -15.63 -7.05
CA ASP A 132 5.93 -15.24 -7.96
C ASP A 132 5.87 -13.77 -8.39
N SER A 133 4.66 -13.21 -8.45
CA SER A 133 4.40 -11.83 -8.83
C SER A 133 4.17 -10.87 -7.64
N VAL A 134 4.50 -11.25 -6.41
CA VAL A 134 4.17 -10.45 -5.21
C VAL A 134 4.70 -9.03 -5.25
N ASP A 135 5.88 -8.84 -5.84
CA ASP A 135 6.49 -7.53 -6.05
C ASP A 135 5.61 -6.59 -6.88
N TRP A 136 4.89 -7.13 -7.88
CA TRP A 136 3.96 -6.32 -8.66
C TRP A 136 2.79 -5.81 -7.80
N TYR A 137 2.26 -6.65 -6.91
CA TYR A 137 1.16 -6.27 -6.02
C TYR A 137 1.62 -5.24 -4.97
N VAL A 138 2.85 -5.35 -4.46
CA VAL A 138 3.41 -4.38 -3.52
C VAL A 138 3.69 -3.05 -4.22
N ALA A 139 4.26 -3.06 -5.42
CA ALA A 139 4.45 -1.87 -6.23
C ALA A 139 3.11 -1.18 -6.54
N LEU A 140 2.07 -1.96 -6.85
CA LEU A 140 0.72 -1.43 -7.07
C LEU A 140 0.14 -0.80 -5.79
N ALA A 141 0.31 -1.45 -4.64
CA ALA A 141 -0.17 -0.94 -3.36
C ALA A 141 0.54 0.38 -2.99
N GLY A 142 1.87 0.43 -3.11
CA GLY A 142 2.65 1.65 -2.91
C GLY A 142 2.25 2.78 -3.86
N PHE A 143 2.06 2.48 -5.13
CA PHE A 143 1.56 3.45 -6.12
C PHE A 143 0.17 4.01 -5.75
N LYS A 144 -0.78 3.12 -5.40
CA LYS A 144 -2.14 3.51 -5.03
C LYS A 144 -2.15 4.35 -3.74
N LEU A 145 -1.46 3.89 -2.71
CA LEU A 145 -1.39 4.58 -1.43
C LEU A 145 -0.67 5.93 -1.58
N GLY A 146 0.42 6.00 -2.36
CA GLY A 146 1.11 7.25 -2.64
C GLY A 146 0.18 8.30 -3.27
N ILE A 147 -0.59 7.93 -4.29
CA ILE A 147 -1.59 8.84 -4.90
C ILE A 147 -2.66 9.25 -3.88
N LEU A 148 -3.13 8.32 -3.05
CA LEU A 148 -4.15 8.59 -2.04
C LEU A 148 -3.64 9.62 -1.01
N LEU A 149 -2.42 9.45 -0.50
CA LEU A 149 -1.82 10.34 0.48
C LEU A 149 -1.53 11.74 -0.09
N ASP A 150 -1.02 11.82 -1.32
CA ASP A 150 -0.83 13.11 -2.02
C ASP A 150 -2.16 13.84 -2.27
N GLY A 151 -3.27 13.10 -2.35
CA GLY A 151 -4.62 13.65 -2.35
C GLY A 151 -4.94 14.55 -1.16
N THR A 152 -4.22 14.45 -0.04
CA THR A 152 -4.37 15.39 1.09
C THR A 152 -3.54 16.66 0.92
N TRP A 153 -2.36 16.58 0.32
CA TRP A 153 -1.55 17.73 -0.08
C TRP A 153 -2.28 18.65 -1.06
N ALA A 154 -2.89 18.02 -2.06
CA ALA A 154 -3.84 18.63 -2.97
C ALA A 154 -4.91 19.49 -2.29
N ARG A 155 -5.50 18.97 -1.20
CA ARG A 155 -6.55 19.66 -0.44
C ARG A 155 -5.96 20.82 0.34
N HIS A 156 -4.77 20.67 0.91
CA HIS A 156 -4.09 21.76 1.60
C HIS A 156 -3.79 22.93 0.66
N LEU A 157 -3.25 22.67 -0.53
CA LEU A 157 -3.01 23.71 -1.56
C LEU A 157 -4.30 24.43 -1.99
N ALA A 158 -5.45 23.75 -1.89
CA ALA A 158 -6.77 24.33 -2.13
C ALA A 158 -7.41 24.98 -0.88
N GLY A 159 -6.69 25.08 0.23
CA GLY A 159 -7.17 25.66 1.50
C GLY A 159 -8.12 24.77 2.29
N LYS A 160 -8.17 23.46 2.02
CA LYS A 160 -9.16 22.50 2.56
C LYS A 160 -8.58 21.46 3.53
N ALA A 161 -7.30 21.56 3.89
CA ALA A 161 -6.66 20.67 4.85
C ALA A 161 -5.56 21.39 5.64
N ASP A 162 -5.28 20.89 6.84
CA ASP A 162 -4.15 21.32 7.67
C ASP A 162 -2.80 21.08 6.96
N GLY A 163 -1.91 22.08 7.03
CA GLY A 163 -0.66 22.07 6.28
C GLY A 163 0.41 21.14 6.82
N ALA A 164 0.48 20.97 8.14
CA ALA A 164 1.48 20.10 8.76
C ALA A 164 1.17 18.63 8.44
N THR A 165 -0.10 18.24 8.61
CA THR A 165 -0.57 16.88 8.26
C THR A 165 -0.42 16.61 6.76
N ALA A 166 -0.81 17.56 5.93
CA ALA A 166 -0.75 17.38 4.48
C ALA A 166 0.68 17.25 3.95
N ARG A 167 1.64 17.99 4.52
CA ARG A 167 3.06 17.87 4.17
C ARG A 167 3.62 16.50 4.55
N ARG A 168 3.32 16.02 5.76
CA ARG A 168 3.75 14.69 6.21
C ARG A 168 3.24 13.58 5.28
N LEU A 169 1.96 13.65 4.90
CA LEU A 169 1.38 12.66 3.97
C LEU A 169 1.95 12.76 2.55
N HIS A 170 2.35 13.96 2.09
CA HIS A 170 3.06 14.13 0.83
C HIS A 170 4.46 13.49 0.85
N GLU A 171 5.21 13.68 1.93
CA GLU A 171 6.52 13.04 2.11
C GLU A 171 6.41 11.51 2.12
N ALA A 172 5.40 10.98 2.83
CA ALA A 172 5.08 9.55 2.79
C ALA A 172 4.70 9.07 1.37
N ALA A 173 3.94 9.87 0.61
CA ALA A 173 3.60 9.55 -0.78
C ALA A 173 4.82 9.43 -1.69
N ILE A 174 5.78 10.35 -1.55
CA ILE A 174 7.06 10.32 -2.27
C ILE A 174 7.81 9.03 -1.91
N GLY A 175 7.92 8.72 -0.62
CA GLY A 175 8.60 7.51 -0.16
C GLY A 175 8.00 6.23 -0.75
N LEU A 176 6.67 6.14 -0.79
CA LEU A 176 5.97 4.97 -1.34
C LEU A 176 6.22 4.81 -2.85
N LEU A 177 6.26 5.91 -3.60
CA LEU A 177 6.58 5.88 -5.03
C LEU A 177 8.04 5.51 -5.28
N GLU A 178 8.97 5.97 -4.45
CA GLU A 178 10.39 5.56 -4.51
C GLU A 178 10.55 4.06 -4.22
N ALA A 179 9.86 3.54 -3.22
CA ALA A 179 9.87 2.11 -2.90
C ALA A 179 9.30 1.28 -4.08
N ALA A 180 8.16 1.69 -4.65
CA ALA A 180 7.60 1.05 -5.84
C ALA A 180 8.58 1.11 -7.03
N PHE A 181 9.26 2.24 -7.25
CA PHE A 181 10.22 2.39 -8.34
C PHE A 181 11.46 1.48 -8.19
N ARG A 182 11.92 1.23 -6.96
CA ARG A 182 12.99 0.25 -6.70
C ARG A 182 12.60 -1.17 -7.11
N ILE A 183 11.34 -1.56 -6.93
CA ILE A 183 10.80 -2.81 -7.47
C ILE A 183 10.88 -2.81 -9.00
N THR A 184 10.32 -1.78 -9.64
CA THR A 184 10.22 -1.73 -11.11
C THR A 184 11.57 -1.73 -11.82
N SER A 185 12.62 -1.28 -11.11
CA SER A 185 14.00 -1.23 -11.61
C SER A 185 14.84 -2.45 -11.24
N GLY A 186 14.25 -3.47 -10.60
CA GLY A 186 14.95 -4.68 -10.16
C GLY A 186 15.98 -4.44 -9.05
N ARG A 187 15.94 -3.27 -8.40
CA ARG A 187 16.84 -2.93 -7.28
C ARG A 187 16.31 -3.41 -5.94
N TRP A 188 15.10 -3.95 -5.91
CA TRP A 188 14.47 -4.48 -4.71
C TRP A 188 13.44 -5.55 -5.08
N SER A 189 13.44 -6.64 -4.34
CA SER A 189 12.43 -7.70 -4.41
C SER A 189 12.16 -8.21 -3.00
N LEU A 190 10.88 -8.39 -2.67
CA LEU A 190 10.48 -9.06 -1.43
C LEU A 190 10.80 -10.56 -1.44
N ARG A 191 11.11 -11.11 -2.62
CA ARG A 191 11.57 -12.49 -2.76
C ARG A 191 13.03 -12.64 -2.35
N ASP A 192 13.85 -11.61 -2.56
CA ASP A 192 15.29 -11.65 -2.28
C ASP A 192 15.61 -11.29 -0.83
N ALA A 193 14.69 -10.62 -0.13
CA ALA A 193 14.78 -10.35 1.31
C ALA A 193 14.52 -11.60 2.18
N ALA A 194 14.23 -12.75 1.57
CA ALA A 194 13.85 -14.00 2.22
C ALA A 194 14.96 -15.09 2.21
N LEU A 195 16.23 -14.72 1.99
CA LEU A 195 17.41 -15.61 2.06
C LEU A 195 18.55 -14.95 2.83
#